data_AF-A0A524IBP3-F1
#
_entry.id   AF-A0A524IBP3-F1
#
_cell.length_a   1.000
_cell.length_b   1.000
_cell.length_c   1.000
_cell.angle_alpha   90.00
_cell.angle_beta   90.00
_cell.angle_gamma   90.00
#
_symmetry.space_group_name_H-M   'P 1'
#
loop_
_entity.id
_entity.type
_entity.pdbx_description
1 polymer ?
#
loop_
_entity_poly.entity_id
_entity_poly.type
_entity_poly.pdbx_seq_one_letter_code
_entity_poly.pdbx_strand_id
1 'polypeptide(L)'
;MPSLIEGLPVDFSFVYFSIEHWPLFFYPYLLAYGVGASFHMIHGVLVSLGIFRVTTPGWGMNEKSKPFWTAFIASSLLVIVGIFSLGGNFFAPKTDRFPELKAFYESKFQKIFMPWKEEP
;
A
#
# COMPACT_ATOMS: atom_id res chain seq x y z
N MET A 1 -11.87 -0.99 4.38
CA MET A 1 -12.28 -1.63 3.10
C MET A 1 -13.78 -1.86 3.15
N PRO A 2 -14.56 -1.30 2.22
CA PRO A 2 -16.00 -1.54 2.12
C PRO A 2 -16.32 -3.05 2.08
N SER A 3 -15.51 -3.83 1.37
CA SER A 3 -15.64 -5.29 1.31
C SER A 3 -15.58 -5.99 2.68
N LEU A 4 -14.76 -5.50 3.61
CA LEU A 4 -14.69 -6.03 4.98
C LEU A 4 -15.92 -5.66 5.83
N ILE A 5 -16.50 -4.48 5.57
CA ILE A 5 -17.70 -4.00 6.27
C ILE A 5 -18.94 -4.75 5.76
N GLU A 6 -18.95 -5.09 4.48
CA GLU A 6 -20.08 -5.73 3.79
C GLU A 6 -19.96 -7.25 3.68
N GLY A 7 -18.89 -7.85 4.23
CA GLY A 7 -18.66 -9.31 4.17
C GLY A 7 -18.39 -9.84 2.76
N LEU A 8 -17.99 -8.97 1.84
CA LEU A 8 -17.71 -9.30 0.44
C LEU A 8 -16.27 -9.83 0.30
N PRO A 9 -15.99 -10.64 -0.74
CA PRO A 9 -14.63 -11.10 -1.03
C PRO A 9 -13.65 -9.92 -1.06
N VAL A 10 -12.54 -10.07 -0.33
CA VAL A 10 -11.49 -9.06 -0.27
C VAL A 10 -10.71 -9.09 -1.58
N ASP A 11 -10.72 -7.98 -2.30
CA ASP A 11 -9.98 -7.79 -3.54
C ASP A 11 -9.29 -6.41 -3.54
N PHE A 12 -8.51 -6.17 -4.61
CA PHE A 12 -7.82 -4.90 -4.83
C PHE A 12 -8.61 -3.90 -5.67
N SER A 13 -9.87 -4.19 -6.03
CA SER A 13 -10.68 -3.31 -6.88
C SER A 13 -10.93 -1.96 -6.22
N PHE A 14 -11.03 -1.90 -4.89
CA PHE A 14 -11.10 -0.63 -4.14
C PHE A 14 -9.82 0.20 -4.26
N VAL A 15 -8.65 -0.44 -4.25
CA VAL A 15 -7.37 0.26 -4.37
C VAL A 15 -7.24 0.83 -5.78
N TYR A 16 -7.56 0.03 -6.80
CA TYR A 16 -7.57 0.48 -8.18
C TYR A 16 -8.56 1.63 -8.39
N PHE A 17 -9.81 1.49 -7.93
CA PHE A 17 -10.83 2.54 -7.98
C PHE A 17 -10.32 3.85 -7.36
N SER A 18 -9.68 3.77 -6.19
CA SER A 18 -9.11 4.94 -5.50
C SER A 18 -8.01 5.62 -6.32
N ILE A 19 -7.09 4.82 -6.88
CA ILE A 19 -6.01 5.31 -7.75
C ILE A 19 -6.56 5.97 -9.01
N GLU A 20 -7.57 5.37 -9.65
CA GLU A 20 -8.14 5.89 -10.89
C GLU A 20 -8.84 7.23 -10.70
N HIS A 21 -9.58 7.39 -9.60
CA HIS A 21 -10.31 8.63 -9.36
C HIS A 21 -9.39 9.75 -8.85
N TRP A 22 -8.45 9.44 -7.95
CA TRP A 22 -7.63 10.44 -7.25
C TRP A 22 -6.12 10.09 -7.34
N PRO A 23 -5.54 9.97 -8.55
CA PRO A 23 -4.20 9.43 -8.75
C PRO A 23 -3.11 10.27 -8.08
N LEU A 24 -3.22 11.60 -8.13
CA LEU A 24 -2.24 12.51 -7.54
C LEU A 24 -2.17 12.43 -6.02
N PHE A 25 -3.21 11.92 -5.36
CA PHE A 25 -3.22 11.69 -3.92
C PHE A 25 -2.81 10.26 -3.58
N PHE A 26 -3.42 9.27 -4.24
CA PHE A 26 -3.22 7.87 -3.87
C PHE A 26 -1.85 7.31 -4.31
N TYR A 27 -1.29 7.70 -5.45
CA TYR A 27 0.05 7.23 -5.83
C TYR A 27 1.12 7.67 -4.81
N PRO A 28 1.28 8.97 -4.49
CA PRO A 28 2.26 9.38 -3.48
C PRO A 28 2.01 8.77 -2.11
N TYR A 29 0.74 8.69 -1.69
CA TYR A 29 0.37 8.08 -0.40
C TYR A 29 0.80 6.60 -0.33
N LEU A 30 0.43 5.79 -1.32
CA LEU A 30 0.75 4.37 -1.35
C LEU A 30 2.26 4.14 -1.48
N LEU A 31 2.95 4.96 -2.28
CA LEU A 31 4.40 4.90 -2.42
C LEU A 31 5.10 5.19 -1.09
N ALA A 32 4.75 6.30 -0.43
CA ALA A 32 5.31 6.65 0.86
C ALA A 32 5.03 5.57 1.91
N TYR A 33 3.79 5.06 1.95
CA TYR A 33 3.40 3.98 2.87
C TYR A 33 4.20 2.70 2.62
N GLY A 34 4.26 2.20 1.38
CA GLY A 34 4.92 0.95 1.06
C GLY A 34 6.45 1.01 1.19
N VAL A 35 7.07 2.14 0.84
CA VAL A 35 8.52 2.35 1.03
C VAL A 35 8.84 2.44 2.53
N GLY A 36 8.04 3.20 3.30
CA GLY A 36 8.17 3.25 4.76
C GLY A 36 8.02 1.88 5.41
N ALA A 37 7.02 1.10 4.98
CA ALA A 37 6.81 -0.26 5.45
C ALA A 37 7.99 -1.18 5.12
N SER A 38 8.62 -1.03 3.94
CA SER A 38 9.83 -1.78 3.57
C SER A 38 10.98 -1.50 4.52
N PHE A 39 11.22 -0.22 4.86
CA PHE A 39 12.25 0.16 5.84
C PHE A 39 11.95 -0.46 7.21
N HIS A 40 10.73 -0.27 7.72
CA HIS A 40 10.32 -0.78 9.03
C HIS A 40 10.39 -2.30 9.12
N MET A 41 10.00 -3.01 8.08
CA MET A 41 10.06 -4.47 8.02
C MET A 41 11.51 -4.95 8.11
N ILE A 42 12.40 -4.41 7.27
CA ILE A 42 13.81 -4.81 7.26
C ILE A 42 14.44 -4.49 8.62
N HIS A 43 14.31 -3.24 9.09
CA HIS A 43 14.85 -2.84 10.38
C HIS A 43 14.28 -3.70 11.54
N GLY A 44 12.98 -3.96 11.54
CA GLY A 44 12.31 -4.78 12.55
C GLY A 44 12.79 -6.23 12.58
N VAL A 45 13.03 -6.84 11.41
CA VAL A 45 13.65 -8.16 11.30
C VAL A 45 15.05 -8.15 11.92
N LEU A 46 15.86 -7.13 11.64
CA LEU A 46 17.22 -7.04 12.18
C LEU A 46 17.26 -6.86 13.69
N VAL A 47 16.42 -5.97 14.21
CA VAL A 47 16.25 -5.80 15.67
C VAL A 47 15.84 -7.13 16.31
N SER A 48 14.89 -7.85 15.70
CA SER A 48 14.42 -9.14 16.21
C SER A 48 15.55 -10.19 16.22
N LEU A 49 16.32 -10.31 15.13
CA LEU A 49 17.47 -11.23 15.07
C LEU A 49 18.52 -10.89 16.14
N GLY A 50 18.77 -9.61 16.39
CA GLY A 50 19.63 -9.14 17.47
C GLY A 50 19.14 -9.56 18.87
N ILE A 51 17.83 -9.42 19.14
CA ILE A 51 17.21 -9.85 20.39
C ILE A 51 17.36 -11.37 20.59
N PHE A 52 17.17 -12.16 19.53
CA PHE A 52 17.32 -13.62 19.57
C PHE A 52 18.77 -14.11 19.49
N ARG A 53 19.76 -13.19 19.46
CA ARG A 53 21.21 -13.49 19.36
C ARG A 53 21.54 -14.40 18.17
N VAL A 54 20.79 -14.29 17.08
CA VAL A 54 21.08 -15.03 15.85
C VAL A 54 22.30 -14.38 15.20
N THR A 55 23.42 -15.12 15.14
CA THR A 55 24.62 -14.65 14.46
C THR A 55 24.39 -14.71 12.95
N THR A 56 24.27 -13.55 12.30
CA THR A 56 24.24 -13.46 10.83
C THR A 56 25.68 -13.45 10.30
N PRO A 57 26.15 -14.52 9.62
CA PRO A 57 27.53 -14.58 9.16
C PRO A 57 27.80 -13.52 8.10
N GLY A 58 28.79 -12.64 8.34
CA GLY A 58 29.35 -11.73 7.33
C GLY A 58 28.46 -10.57 6.87
N TRP A 59 27.19 -10.52 7.26
CA TRP A 59 26.30 -9.40 6.98
C TRP A 59 26.28 -8.54 8.23
N GLY A 60 27.08 -7.48 8.24
CA GLY A 60 26.77 -6.36 9.12
C GLY A 60 25.38 -5.91 8.72
N MET A 61 24.35 -6.25 9.49
CA MET A 61 22.98 -5.87 9.20
C MET A 61 22.59 -4.76 10.18
N ASN A 62 23.16 -3.59 9.95
CA ASN A 62 22.73 -2.34 10.57
C ASN A 62 22.38 -1.34 9.47
N GLU A 63 21.71 -0.27 9.82
CA GLU A 63 21.31 0.81 8.92
C GLU A 63 22.51 1.55 8.27
N LYS A 64 23.74 1.29 8.74
CA LYS A 64 24.98 1.81 8.14
C LYS A 64 25.59 0.87 7.10
N SER A 65 25.04 -0.33 6.97
CA SER A 65 25.61 -1.38 6.15
C SER A 65 25.09 -1.36 4.72
N LYS A 66 25.95 -1.74 3.77
CA LYS A 66 25.53 -1.90 2.36
C LYS A 66 24.39 -2.93 2.19
N PRO A 67 24.43 -4.13 2.83
CA PRO A 67 23.38 -5.12 2.64
C PRO A 67 21.99 -4.64 3.10
N PHE A 68 21.91 -3.83 4.16
CA PHE A 68 20.65 -3.20 4.59
C PHE A 68 20.05 -2.35 3.47
N TRP A 69 20.83 -1.42 2.92
CA TRP A 69 20.37 -0.53 1.87
C TRP A 69 20.07 -1.27 0.57
N THR A 70 20.83 -2.32 0.24
CA THR A 70 20.53 -3.19 -0.90
C THR A 70 19.17 -3.86 -0.74
N ALA A 71 18.89 -4.46 0.42
CA ALA A 71 17.59 -5.09 0.70
C ALA A 71 16.45 -4.06 0.67
N PHE A 72 16.68 -2.88 1.26
CA PHE A 72 15.69 -1.80 1.27
C PHE A 72 15.36 -1.27 -0.12
N ILE A 73 16.38 -1.02 -0.95
CA ILE A 73 16.19 -0.56 -2.33
C ILE A 73 15.47 -1.64 -3.13
N ALA A 74 15.90 -2.90 -3.04
CA ALA A 74 15.26 -4.01 -3.74
C ALA A 74 13.77 -4.15 -3.36
N SER A 75 13.46 -4.12 -2.05
CA SER A 75 12.08 -4.15 -1.55
C SER A 75 11.27 -2.94 -2.02
N SER A 76 11.85 -1.75 -1.99
CA SER A 76 11.19 -0.51 -2.42
C SER A 76 10.87 -0.53 -3.92
N LEU A 77 11.77 -1.08 -4.74
CA LEU A 77 11.52 -1.26 -6.18
C LEU A 77 10.36 -2.23 -6.44
N LEU A 78 10.27 -3.33 -5.69
CA LEU A 78 9.14 -4.26 -5.77
C LEU A 78 7.82 -3.59 -5.36
N VAL A 79 7.84 -2.77 -4.30
CA VAL A 79 6.68 -1.97 -3.89
C VAL A 79 6.23 -1.01 -4.99
N ILE A 80 7.17 -0.28 -5.60
CA ILE A 80 6.87 0.63 -6.71
C ILE A 80 6.19 -0.14 -7.84
N VAL A 81 6.80 -1.24 -8.30
CA VAL A 81 6.23 -2.09 -9.37
C VAL A 81 4.84 -2.61 -8.97
N GLY A 82 4.65 -3.04 -7.74
CA GLY A 82 3.36 -3.51 -7.21
C GLY A 82 2.29 -2.43 -7.24
N ILE A 83 2.60 -1.21 -6.79
CA ILE A 83 1.64 -0.08 -6.78
C ILE A 83 1.25 0.33 -8.20
N PHE A 84 2.21 0.43 -9.12
CA PHE A 84 1.90 0.73 -10.52
C PHE A 84 1.10 -0.40 -11.18
N SER A 85 1.34 -1.66 -10.80
CA SER A 85 0.52 -2.80 -11.24
C SER A 85 -0.92 -2.69 -10.74
N LEU A 86 -1.13 -2.31 -9.48
CA LEU A 86 -2.45 -2.08 -8.90
C LEU A 86 -3.19 -0.92 -9.56
N GLY A 87 -2.46 0.08 -10.05
CA GLY A 87 -2.99 1.20 -10.84
C GLY A 87 -3.31 0.86 -12.29
N GLY A 88 -3.16 -0.39 -12.72
CA GLY A 88 -3.47 -0.84 -14.08
C GLY A 88 -2.40 -0.53 -15.14
N ASN A 89 -1.19 -0.10 -14.73
CA ASN A 89 -0.13 0.29 -15.69
C ASN A 89 0.54 -0.90 -16.37
N PHE A 90 0.54 -2.07 -15.72
CA PHE A 90 1.21 -3.28 -16.23
C PHE A 90 0.24 -4.42 -16.52
N PHE A 91 -0.89 -4.49 -15.81
CA PHE A 91 -1.88 -5.55 -15.93
C PHE A 91 -3.29 -4.95 -15.91
N ALA A 92 -4.20 -5.55 -16.68
CA ALA A 92 -5.60 -5.15 -16.66
C ALA A 92 -6.21 -5.39 -15.27
N PRO A 93 -6.70 -4.35 -14.57
CA PRO A 93 -7.28 -4.49 -13.25
C PRO A 93 -8.71 -5.03 -13.32
N LYS A 94 -9.16 -5.67 -12.24
CA LYS A 94 -10.55 -6.12 -12.12
C LYS A 94 -11.47 -4.93 -11.82
N THR A 95 -12.33 -4.60 -12.78
CA THR A 95 -13.28 -3.48 -12.70
C THR A 95 -14.72 -3.91 -12.42
N ASP A 96 -14.97 -5.22 -12.31
CA ASP A 96 -16.32 -5.81 -12.18
C ASP A 96 -17.17 -5.19 -11.05
N ARG A 97 -16.52 -4.67 -10.00
CA ARG A 97 -17.15 -4.12 -8.80
C ARG A 97 -17.18 -2.59 -8.73
N PHE A 98 -16.76 -1.91 -9.78
CA PHE A 98 -16.77 -0.45 -9.84
C PHE A 98 -18.13 0.18 -9.61
N PRO A 99 -19.24 -0.36 -10.15
CA PRO A 99 -20.57 0.18 -9.86
C PRO A 99 -20.92 0.16 -8.36
N GLU A 100 -20.59 -0.94 -7.68
CA GLU A 100 -20.80 -1.08 -6.22
C GLU A 100 -19.95 -0.07 -5.44
N LEU A 101 -18.66 0.04 -5.80
CA LEU A 101 -17.73 0.95 -5.14
C LEU A 101 -18.10 2.43 -5.36
N LYS A 102 -18.57 2.76 -6.56
CA LYS A 102 -19.09 4.09 -6.88
C LYS A 102 -20.33 4.41 -6.04
N ALA A 103 -21.28 3.48 -5.95
CA ALA A 103 -22.47 3.64 -5.12
C ALA A 103 -22.11 3.81 -3.63
N PHE A 104 -21.13 3.06 -3.13
CA PHE A 104 -20.60 3.25 -1.77
C PHE A 104 -19.98 4.65 -1.59
N TYR A 105 -19.18 5.10 -2.55
CA TYR A 105 -18.52 6.40 -2.49
C TYR A 105 -19.52 7.56 -2.45
N GLU A 106 -20.53 7.51 -3.32
CA GLU A 106 -21.58 8.52 -3.41
C GLU A 106 -22.51 8.51 -2.18
N SER A 107 -22.86 7.34 -1.64
CA SER A 107 -23.84 7.24 -0.55
C SER A 107 -23.26 7.42 0.85
N LYS A 108 -22.02 6.97 1.09
CA LYS A 108 -21.42 6.88 2.44
C LYS A 108 -20.17 7.74 2.55
N PHE A 109 -19.29 7.68 1.56
CA PHE A 109 -17.98 8.33 1.67
C PHE A 109 -18.11 9.85 1.63
N GLN A 110 -18.90 10.41 0.72
CA GLN A 110 -19.13 11.87 0.68
C GLN A 110 -19.73 12.38 1.99
N LYS A 111 -20.73 11.69 2.55
CA LYS A 111 -21.34 12.06 3.84
C LYS A 111 -20.37 12.06 5.01
N ILE A 112 -19.46 11.09 5.05
CA ILE A 112 -18.53 10.92 6.18
C ILE A 112 -17.33 11.86 6.04
N PHE A 113 -16.76 11.98 4.84
CA PHE A 113 -15.46 12.63 4.63
C PHE A 113 -15.52 13.97 3.90
N MET A 114 -16.65 14.31 3.27
CA MET A 114 -16.88 15.60 2.60
C MET A 114 -18.28 16.18 2.92
N PRO A 115 -18.68 16.28 4.20
CA PRO A 115 -20.03 16.71 4.56
C PRO A 115 -20.40 18.11 4.03
N TRP A 116 -19.41 18.98 3.84
CA TRP A 116 -19.60 20.34 3.31
C TRP A 116 -19.99 20.40 1.83
N LYS A 117 -19.93 19.29 1.08
CA LYS A 117 -20.41 19.23 -0.31
C LYS A 117 -21.91 18.98 -0.43
N GLU A 118 -22.60 18.65 0.68
CA GLU A 118 -24.05 18.46 0.70
C GLU A 118 -24.82 19.75 1.05
N GLU A 119 -24.13 20.87 1.34
CA GLU A 119 -24.80 22.15 1.57
C GLU A 119 -25.10 22.85 0.22
N PRO A 120 -26.36 23.26 -0.03
CA PRO A 120 -26.80 23.88 -1.28
C PRO A 120 -26.25 25.29 -1.51
#